data_AF-A0A3G9JLL9-F1
#
_entry.id   AF-A0A3G9JLL9-F1
#
_cell.length_a   1.000
_cell.length_b   1.000
_cell.length_c   1.000
_cell.angle_alpha   90.00
_cell.angle_beta   90.00
_cell.angle_gamma   90.00
#
_symmetry.space_group_name_H-M   'P 1'
#
loop_
_entity.id
_entity.type
_entity.pdbx_description
1 polymer ?
#
loop_
_entity_poly.entity_id
_entity_poly.type
_entity_poly.pdbx_seq_one_letter_code
_entity_poly.pdbx_strand_id
1 'polypeptide(L)' 'MVIYSHSWQYVQTKLSDYAKKTGISYRTAWRWWKQGNLTGYQLPSGTIMTTDDNPSKPDAELKDNGQ' A
#
# COMPACT_ATOMS: atom_id res chain seq x y z
N MET A 1 30.98 5.39 -19.72
CA MET A 1 30.54 5.13 -18.33
C MET A 1 29.17 5.78 -18.18
N VAL A 2 28.10 5.04 -18.49
CA VAL A 2 26.72 5.57 -18.49
C VAL A 2 26.06 5.08 -17.20
N ILE A 3 26.10 5.91 -16.17
CA ILE A 3 25.37 5.65 -14.93
C ILE A 3 23.89 5.94 -15.17
N TYR A 4 23.14 4.94 -15.62
CA TYR A 4 21.68 4.97 -15.59
C TYR A 4 21.22 5.01 -14.12
N SER A 5 21.11 6.21 -13.58
CA SER A 5 20.50 6.45 -12.28
C SER A 5 19.02 6.07 -12.42
N HIS A 6 18.63 4.96 -11.80
CA HIS A 6 17.26 4.47 -11.79
C HIS A 6 16.37 5.56 -11.20
N SER A 7 15.65 6.27 -12.08
CA SER A 7 14.56 7.15 -11.69
C SER A 7 13.54 6.29 -10.96
N TRP A 8 13.37 6.52 -9.67
CA TRP A 8 12.29 5.97 -8.89
C TRP A 8 10.98 6.37 -9.54
N GLN A 9 10.41 5.47 -10.34
CA GLN A 9 9.09 5.65 -10.93
C GLN A 9 8.09 5.37 -9.82
N TYR A 10 7.42 6.43 -9.34
CA TYR A 10 6.28 6.30 -8.43
C TYR A 10 5.20 5.47 -9.13
N VAL A 11 5.12 4.19 -8.80
CA VAL A 11 4.08 3.29 -9.31
C VAL A 11 2.84 3.44 -8.43
N GLN A 12 1.91 4.27 -8.89
CA GLN A 12 0.60 4.37 -8.26
C GLN A 12 -0.17 3.07 -8.46
N THR A 13 -0.44 2.38 -7.36
CA THR A 13 -1.21 1.14 -7.35
C THR A 13 -2.61 1.43 -6.81
N LYS A 14 -3.64 0.84 -7.41
CA LYS A 14 -5.00 0.94 -6.84
C LYS A 14 -5.01 0.28 -5.46
N LEU A 15 -5.72 0.89 -4.51
CA LEU A 15 -5.89 0.33 -3.17
C LEU A 15 -6.41 -1.12 -3.19
N SER A 16 -7.26 -1.45 -4.17
CA SER A 16 -7.76 -2.81 -4.39
C SER A 16 -6.66 -3.81 -4.79
N ASP A 17 -5.70 -3.38 -5.62
CA ASP A 17 -4.56 -4.22 -6.01
C ASP A 17 -3.54 -4.32 -4.88
N TYR A 18 -3.33 -3.23 -4.12
CA TYR A 18 -2.56 -3.26 -2.88
C TYR A 18 -3.12 -4.30 -1.92
N ALA A 19 -4.44 -4.27 -1.66
CA ALA A 19 -5.12 -5.21 -0.75
C ALA A 19 -4.94 -6.67 -1.18
N LYS A 20 -5.05 -6.96 -2.49
CA LYS A 20 -4.82 -8.30 -3.05
C LYS A 20 -3.37 -8.76 -2.84
N LYS A 21 -2.39 -7.87 -3.06
CA LYS A 21 -0.96 -8.18 -2.86
C LYS A 21 -0.61 -8.42 -1.39
N THR A 22 -1.22 -7.68 -0.46
CA THR A 22 -1.03 -7.86 0.99
C THR A 22 -1.84 -9.03 1.56
N GLY A 23 -2.76 -9.61 0.81
CA GLY A 23 -3.66 -10.66 1.31
C GLY A 23 -4.72 -10.13 2.29
N ILE A 24 -5.00 -8.83 2.30
CA ILE A 24 -6.01 -8.20 3.15
C ILE A 24 -7.28 -7.88 2.37
N SER A 25 -8.39 -7.71 3.09
CA SER A 25 -9.63 -7.23 2.47
C SER A 25 -9.52 -5.77 2.04
N TYR A 26 -10.23 -5.40 0.97
CA TYR A 26 -10.34 -3.99 0.54
C TYR A 26 -10.81 -3.06 1.68
N ARG A 27 -11.73 -3.53 2.53
CA ARG A 27 -12.22 -2.77 3.69
C ARG A 27 -11.11 -2.49 4.71
N THR A 28 -10.20 -3.44 4.92
CA THR A 28 -9.04 -3.28 5.80
C THR A 28 -8.10 -2.22 5.24
N ALA A 29 -7.73 -2.33 3.95
CA ALA A 29 -6.89 -1.35 3.27
C ALA A 29 -7.52 0.05 3.29
N TRP A 30 -8.83 0.15 3.07
CA TRP A 30 -9.57 1.42 3.15
C TRP A 30 -9.54 2.04 4.55
N ARG A 31 -9.66 1.22 5.60
CA ARG A 31 -9.58 1.68 6.98
C ARG A 31 -8.20 2.25 7.30
N TRP A 32 -7.12 1.60 6.84
CA TRP A 32 -5.76 2.08 7.02
C TRP A 32 -5.50 3.38 6.26
N TRP A 33 -5.98 3.49 5.02
CA TRP A 33 -5.92 4.74 4.27
C TRP A 33 -6.68 5.87 4.99
N LYS A 34 -7.89 5.59 5.49
CA LYS A 34 -8.67 6.56 6.27
C LYS A 34 -8.00 6.95 7.60
N GLN A 35 -7.20 6.06 8.18
CA GLN A 35 -6.40 6.31 9.38
C GLN A 35 -5.12 7.09 9.09
N GLY A 36 -4.73 7.27 7.81
CA GLY A 36 -3.47 7.90 7.43
C GLY A 36 -2.26 6.96 7.46
N ASN A 37 -2.47 5.66 7.66
CA ASN A 37 -1.40 4.65 7.65
C ASN A 37 -0.91 4.33 6.23
N LEU A 38 -1.70 4.67 5.21
CA LEU A 38 -1.33 4.47 3.81
C LEU A 38 -1.26 5.82 3.09
N THR A 39 -0.14 6.06 2.42
CA THR A 39 0.04 7.23 1.57
C THR A 39 -0.67 7.01 0.24
N GLY A 40 -1.72 7.79 0.00
CA GLY A 40 -2.53 7.66 -1.19
C GLY A 40 -3.59 8.75 -1.27
N TYR A 41 -4.19 8.91 -2.44
CA TYR A 41 -5.24 9.90 -2.67
C TYR A 41 -6.46 9.25 -3.33
N GLN A 42 -7.62 9.84 -3.04
CA GLN A 42 -8.87 9.48 -3.68
C GLN A 42 -9.10 10.37 -4.89
N LEU A 43 -9.34 9.76 -6.03
CA LEU A 43 -9.79 10.45 -7.23
C LEU A 43 -11.24 10.93 -7.06
N PRO A 44 -11.65 12.01 -7.74
CA PRO A 44 -13.04 12.47 -7.73
C PRO A 44 -14.02 11.43 -8.30
N SER A 45 -13.53 10.41 -9.02
CA SER A 45 -14.30 9.25 -9.46
C SER A 45 -14.60 8.21 -8.35
N GLY A 46 -14.02 8.37 -7.17
CA GLY A 46 -14.14 7.43 -6.05
C GLY A 46 -13.07 6.32 -6.02
N THR A 47 -12.14 6.30 -6.98
CA THR A 47 -11.03 5.34 -6.99
C THR A 47 -9.91 5.81 -6.05
N ILE A 48 -9.46 4.94 -5.15
CA ILE A 48 -8.35 5.24 -4.23
C ILE A 48 -7.06 4.67 -4.80
N MET A 49 -6.08 5.55 -4.98
CA MET A 49 -4.74 5.22 -5.45
C MET A 49 -3.76 5.35 -4.29
N THR A 50 -2.95 4.32 -4.09
CA THR A 50 -1.89 4.24 -3.08
C THR A 50 -0.55 4.35 -3.80
N THR A 51 0.32 5.24 -3.30
CA THR A 51 1.68 5.41 -3.80
C THR A 51 2.68 4.46 -3.16
N ASP A 52 2.22 3.71 -2.15
CA ASP A 52 2.99 2.70 -1.45
C ASP A 52 3.10 1.43 -2.30
N ASP A 53 4.30 1.17 -2.79
CA ASP A 53 4.67 -0.02 -3.57
C ASP A 53 5.22 -1.15 -2.70
N ASN A 54 5.42 -0.88 -1.40
CA ASN A 54 6.00 -1.81 -0.46
C ASN A 54 4.94 -2.40 0.49
N PRO A 55 4.27 -3.51 0.12
CA PRO A 55 3.39 -4.23 1.04
C PRO A 55 4.15 -4.87 2.23
N SER A 56 5.47 -4.67 2.34
CA SER A 56 6.27 -5.21 3.44
C SER A 56 5.94 -4.48 4.74
N LYS A 57 4.92 -5.02 5.40
CA LYS A 57 4.58 -4.91 6.82
C LYS A 57 4.00 -3.57 7.26
N PRO A 58 2.66 -3.48 7.40
CA PRO A 58 2.09 -2.71 8.49
C PRO A 58 2.37 -3.52 9.76
N ASP A 59 3.54 -3.33 10.38
CA ASP A 59 3.80 -3.52 11.83
C ASP A 59 3.24 -4.77 12.56
N ALA A 60 2.81 -5.81 11.84
CA ALA A 60 2.43 -7.11 12.37
C ALA A 60 3.66 -8.02 12.17
N GLU A 61 4.46 -8.40 13.17
CA GLU A 61 4.15 -8.57 14.59
C GLU A 61 2.68 -8.90 14.83
N LEU A 62 2.20 -9.90 14.10
CA LEU A 62 1.34 -10.87 14.75
C LEU A 62 2.10 -11.27 16.01
N LYS A 63 1.58 -10.81 17.14
CA LYS A 63 1.78 -11.43 18.43
C LYS A 63 1.40 -12.90 18.30
N ASP A 64 2.29 -13.71 17.77
CA ASP A 64 2.34 -15.14 18.05
C ASP A 64 3.21 -15.30 19.30
N ASN A 65 2.68 -14.81 20.42
CA ASN A 65 2.95 -15.42 21.71
C ASN A 65 1.81 -16.42 21.91
N GLY A 66 2.04 -17.68 21.57
CA GLY A 66 1.17 -18.77 22.02
C GLY A 66 1.00 -19.91 21.03
N GLN A 67 2.06 -20.69 20.77
CA GLN A 67 2.05 -22.15 20.99
C GLN A 67 3.40 -22.60 21.55
#